data_AF-A0A1Q3Y913-F1
#
_entry.id   AF-A0A1Q3Y913-F1
#
_cell.length_a   1.000
_cell.length_b   1.000
_cell.length_c   1.000
_cell.angle_alpha   90.00
_cell.angle_beta   90.00
_cell.angle_gamma   90.00
#
_symmetry.space_group_name_H-M   'P 1'
#
loop_
_entity.id
_entity.type
_entity.pdbx_description
1 polymer ?
#
loop_
_entity_poly.entity_id
_entity_poly.type
_entity_poly.pdbx_seq_one_letter_code
_entity_poly.pdbx_strand_id
1 'polypeptide(L)'
;MRIGNGIREVEDAAREVNLAALNAMLSSRRGGDSAVGFRVASAELRGVSSRIAEAMHGLTALVSGMVGEVAQRQRRQRNQACFQRARDKQAHAAGRLSEILGAQEAEMVRLNLSLGLRRRELHLMATRALRLCDLGLSLSRSALIEAAYGGESAPALRQVAEQLAQSIHAVARTLGGVRAEVEEAGA
;
A
#
# COMPACT_ATOMS: atom_id res chain seq x y z
N MET A 1 -2.62 -10.45 -7.85
CA MET A 1 -3.92 -9.75 -7.64
C MET A 1 -4.36 -9.72 -6.17
N ARG A 2 -3.78 -10.50 -5.25
CA ARG A 2 -4.15 -10.51 -3.82
C ARG A 2 -3.77 -9.22 -3.08
N ILE A 3 -2.63 -8.62 -3.43
CA ILE A 3 -2.12 -7.39 -2.81
C ILE A 3 -3.06 -6.20 -3.06
N GLY A 4 -3.46 -5.98 -4.31
CA GLY A 4 -4.32 -4.84 -4.66
C GLY A 4 -5.69 -4.87 -3.97
N ASN A 5 -6.30 -6.06 -3.82
CA ASN A 5 -7.56 -6.20 -3.11
C ASN A 5 -7.42 -5.93 -1.61
N GLY A 6 -6.39 -6.49 -0.97
CA GLY A 6 -6.14 -6.26 0.46
C GLY A 6 -5.83 -4.80 0.78
N ILE A 7 -5.14 -4.07 -0.11
CA ILE A 7 -4.90 -2.63 0.08
C ILE A 7 -6.20 -1.82 -0.05
N ARG A 8 -7.08 -2.17 -1.00
CA ARG A 8 -8.37 -1.50 -1.19
C ARG A 8 -9.32 -1.72 -0.02
N GLU A 9 -9.41 -2.94 0.48
CA GLU A 9 -10.20 -3.27 1.69
C GLU A 9 -9.77 -2.41 2.90
N VAL A 10 -8.47 -2.12 3.00
CA VAL A 10 -7.94 -1.25 4.05
C VAL A 10 -8.30 0.21 3.80
N GLU A 11 -8.16 0.69 2.57
CA GLU A 11 -8.55 2.07 2.24
C GLU A 11 -10.01 2.31 2.64
N ASP A 12 -10.87 1.34 2.37
CA ASP A 12 -12.28 1.37 2.76
C ASP A 12 -12.45 1.36 4.28
N ALA A 13 -11.80 0.43 4.98
CA ALA A 13 -11.89 0.36 6.44
C ALA A 13 -11.29 1.59 7.15
N ALA A 14 -10.20 2.17 6.64
CA ALA A 14 -9.62 3.40 7.17
C ALA A 14 -10.56 4.60 6.98
N ARG A 15 -11.32 4.63 5.86
CA ARG A 15 -12.36 5.63 5.61
C ARG A 15 -13.52 5.47 6.59
N GLU A 16 -13.96 4.24 6.85
CA GLU A 16 -14.99 3.92 7.86
C GLU A 16 -14.55 4.37 9.25
N VAL A 17 -13.32 4.05 9.67
CA VAL A 17 -12.77 4.50 10.95
C VAL A 17 -12.72 6.03 11.02
N ASN A 18 -12.27 6.70 9.95
CA ASN A 18 -12.24 8.17 9.91
C ASN A 18 -13.64 8.79 10.09
N LEU A 19 -14.67 8.22 9.46
CA LEU A 19 -16.06 8.65 9.65
C LEU A 19 -16.57 8.36 11.06
N ALA A 20 -16.29 7.17 11.59
CA ALA A 20 -16.71 6.78 12.93
C ALA A 20 -16.03 7.63 14.01
N ALA A 21 -14.74 7.94 13.85
CA ALA A 21 -14.00 8.85 14.72
C ALA A 21 -14.54 10.28 14.67
N LEU A 22 -14.98 10.76 13.49
CA LEU A 22 -15.67 12.05 13.36
C LEU A 22 -16.99 12.06 14.14
N ASN A 23 -17.80 11.01 13.99
CA ASN A 23 -19.05 10.86 14.72
C ASN A 23 -18.82 10.80 16.23
N ALA A 24 -17.80 10.07 16.67
CA ALA A 24 -17.34 10.03 18.05
C ALA A 24 -16.96 11.42 18.58
N MET A 25 -16.15 12.19 17.83
CA MET A 25 -15.83 13.57 18.21
C MET A 25 -17.06 14.46 18.32
N LEU A 26 -18.05 14.34 17.43
CA LEU A 26 -19.28 15.12 17.51
C LEU A 26 -20.11 14.75 18.75
N SER A 27 -20.22 13.47 19.07
CA SER A 27 -20.88 12.98 20.29
C SER A 27 -20.16 13.46 21.55
N SER A 28 -18.82 13.49 21.56
CA SER A 28 -18.01 13.97 22.68
C SER A 28 -18.32 15.42 23.08
N ARG A 29 -18.68 16.27 22.11
CA ARG A 29 -19.02 17.67 22.37
C ARG A 29 -20.29 17.81 23.20
N ARG A 30 -21.17 16.81 23.21
CA ARG A 30 -22.38 16.78 24.03
C ARG A 30 -22.12 16.37 25.48
N GLY A 31 -21.00 15.69 25.76
CA GLY A 31 -20.65 15.17 27.08
C GLY A 31 -19.95 16.16 28.02
N GLY A 32 -19.63 17.39 27.57
CA GLY A 32 -18.95 18.38 28.41
C GLY A 32 -17.50 18.02 28.74
N ASP A 33 -17.05 18.38 29.96
CA ASP A 33 -15.64 18.26 30.38
C ASP A 33 -15.19 16.81 30.66
N SER A 34 -16.12 15.88 30.89
CA SER A 34 -15.79 14.47 31.11
C SER A 34 -15.37 13.73 29.82
N ALA A 35 -15.57 14.35 28.64
CA ALA A 35 -15.29 13.74 27.34
C ALA A 35 -14.01 14.29 26.66
N VAL A 36 -13.14 14.99 27.40
CA VAL A 36 -11.91 15.60 26.85
C VAL A 36 -10.96 14.54 26.27
N GLY A 37 -10.63 13.50 27.04
CA GLY A 37 -9.72 12.44 26.57
C GLY A 37 -10.32 11.63 25.42
N PHE A 38 -11.63 11.36 25.47
CA PHE A 38 -12.37 10.75 24.35
C PHE A 38 -12.25 11.58 23.05
N ARG A 39 -12.33 12.91 23.15
CA ARG A 39 -12.19 13.82 22.00
C ARG A 39 -10.76 13.82 21.43
N VAL A 40 -9.74 13.80 22.30
CA VAL A 40 -8.33 13.72 21.87
C VAL A 40 -8.06 12.39 21.18
N ALA A 41 -8.42 11.27 21.81
CA ALA A 41 -8.24 9.93 21.24
C ALA A 41 -8.96 9.81 19.87
N SER A 42 -10.20 10.31 19.78
CA SER A 42 -10.94 10.30 18.51
C SER A 42 -10.27 11.15 17.42
N ALA A 43 -9.69 12.30 17.78
CA ALA A 43 -8.95 13.14 16.84
C ALA A 43 -7.66 12.46 16.34
N GLU A 44 -6.93 11.80 17.22
CA GLU A 44 -5.71 11.05 16.89
C GLU A 44 -6.00 9.84 16.01
N LEU A 45 -7.02 9.05 16.37
CA LEU A 45 -7.50 7.92 15.56
C LEU A 45 -7.90 8.39 14.16
N ARG A 46 -8.63 9.51 14.06
CA ARG A 46 -8.99 10.09 12.76
C ARG A 46 -7.76 10.47 11.94
N GLY A 47 -6.81 11.17 12.56
CA GLY A 47 -5.58 11.61 11.90
C GLY A 47 -4.75 10.43 11.38
N VAL A 48 -4.60 9.36 12.17
CA VAL A 48 -3.85 8.19 11.74
C VAL A 48 -4.59 7.40 10.65
N SER A 49 -5.92 7.28 10.71
CA SER A 49 -6.71 6.62 9.68
C SER A 49 -6.58 7.32 8.32
N SER A 50 -6.62 8.65 8.28
CA SER A 50 -6.40 9.42 7.04
C SER A 50 -5.02 9.14 6.45
N ARG A 51 -3.97 9.14 7.28
CA ARG A 51 -2.59 8.88 6.84
C ARG A 51 -2.40 7.44 6.35
N ILE A 52 -3.07 6.47 6.96
CA ILE A 52 -3.06 5.07 6.50
C ILE A 52 -3.74 4.97 5.14
N ALA A 53 -4.92 5.59 4.96
CA ALA A 53 -5.64 5.57 3.68
C ALA A 53 -4.81 6.20 2.54
N GLU A 54 -4.19 7.35 2.77
CA GLU A 54 -3.31 8.01 1.80
C GLU A 54 -2.11 7.14 1.42
N ALA A 55 -1.46 6.53 2.43
CA ALA A 55 -0.33 5.62 2.18
C ALA A 55 -0.75 4.39 1.35
N MET A 56 -1.93 3.82 1.64
CA MET A 56 -2.49 2.69 0.90
C MET A 56 -2.84 3.05 -0.54
N HIS A 57 -3.40 4.24 -0.76
CA HIS A 57 -3.71 4.72 -2.10
C HIS A 57 -2.43 4.84 -2.95
N GLY A 58 -1.39 5.48 -2.42
CA GLY A 58 -0.10 5.61 -3.10
C GLY A 58 0.55 4.25 -3.40
N LEU A 59 0.50 3.32 -2.45
CA LEU A 59 0.98 1.95 -2.64
C LEU A 59 0.22 1.21 -3.75
N THR A 60 -1.10 1.35 -3.80
CA THR A 60 -1.93 0.73 -4.85
C THR A 60 -1.56 1.24 -6.23
N ALA A 61 -1.38 2.55 -6.38
CA ALA A 61 -0.97 3.15 -7.64
C ALA A 61 0.40 2.64 -8.09
N LEU A 62 1.36 2.57 -7.16
CA LEU A 62 2.71 2.10 -7.46
C LEU A 62 2.75 0.63 -7.84
N VAL A 63 2.07 -0.25 -7.09
CA VAL A 63 1.95 -1.68 -7.39
C VAL A 63 1.30 -1.89 -8.75
N SER A 64 0.22 -1.17 -9.05
CA SER A 64 -0.47 -1.27 -10.35
C SER A 64 0.43 -0.86 -11.52
N GLY A 65 1.19 0.23 -11.36
CA GLY A 65 2.18 0.66 -12.35
C GLY A 65 3.29 -0.38 -12.57
N MET A 66 3.82 -0.96 -11.49
CA MET A 66 4.84 -2.02 -11.58
C MET A 66 4.34 -3.27 -12.30
N VAL A 67 3.08 -3.70 -12.05
CA VAL A 67 2.49 -4.84 -12.77
C VAL A 67 2.45 -4.57 -14.27
N GLY A 68 2.10 -3.35 -14.69
CA GLY A 68 2.13 -2.94 -16.09
C GLY A 68 3.52 -3.01 -16.70
N GLU A 69 4.54 -2.48 -16.01
CA GLU A 69 5.93 -2.53 -16.48
C GLU A 69 6.48 -3.95 -16.56
N VAL A 70 6.16 -4.82 -15.58
CA VAL A 70 6.53 -6.24 -15.62
C VAL A 70 5.87 -6.96 -16.80
N ALA A 71 4.59 -6.69 -17.08
CA ALA A 71 3.91 -7.26 -18.24
C ALA A 71 4.55 -6.80 -19.55
N GLN A 72 4.93 -5.52 -19.65
CA GLN A 72 5.66 -4.98 -20.79
C GLN A 72 7.03 -5.64 -20.96
N ARG A 73 7.77 -5.86 -19.87
CA ARG A 73 9.04 -6.60 -19.85
C ARG A 73 8.89 -7.99 -20.45
N GLN A 74 7.91 -8.75 -19.95
CA GLN A 74 7.67 -10.12 -20.42
C GLN A 74 7.29 -10.16 -21.91
N ARG A 75 6.45 -9.21 -22.36
CA ARG A 75 6.08 -9.11 -23.77
C ARG A 75 7.29 -8.81 -24.65
N ARG A 76 8.14 -7.86 -24.25
CA ARG A 76 9.37 -7.51 -24.98
C ARG A 76 10.34 -8.69 -25.03
N GLN A 77 10.54 -9.39 -23.91
CA GLN A 77 11.40 -10.57 -23.83
C GLN A 77 10.93 -11.69 -24.78
N ARG A 78 9.62 -11.96 -24.83
CA ARG A 78 9.04 -12.93 -25.78
C ARG A 78 9.25 -12.51 -27.24
N ASN A 79 9.04 -11.23 -27.54
CA ASN A 79 9.27 -10.70 -28.89
C ASN A 79 10.75 -10.81 -29.29
N GLN A 80 11.67 -10.45 -28.39
CA GLN A 80 13.11 -10.55 -28.62
C GLN A 80 13.53 -11.99 -28.94
N ALA A 81 13.02 -12.98 -28.20
CA ALA A 81 13.27 -14.39 -28.48
C ALA A 81 12.73 -14.83 -29.84
N CYS A 82 11.59 -14.29 -30.27
CA CYS A 82 11.03 -14.55 -31.60
C CYS A 82 11.91 -13.96 -32.71
N PHE A 83 12.34 -12.70 -32.58
CA PHE A 83 13.22 -12.04 -33.54
C PHE A 83 14.59 -12.71 -33.64
N GLN A 84 15.16 -13.18 -32.52
CA GLN A 84 16.40 -13.96 -32.52
C GLN A 84 16.24 -15.25 -33.34
N ARG A 85 15.17 -16.03 -33.10
CA ARG A 85 14.88 -17.24 -33.88
C ARG A 85 14.67 -16.96 -35.37
N ALA A 86 14.06 -15.83 -35.72
CA ALA A 86 13.86 -15.43 -37.12
C ALA A 86 15.20 -15.08 -37.80
N ARG A 87 16.07 -14.34 -37.09
CA ARG A 87 17.41 -13.99 -37.56
C ARG A 87 18.24 -15.23 -37.86
N ASP A 88 18.21 -16.22 -36.97
CA ASP A 88 19.00 -17.44 -37.12
C ASP A 88 18.54 -18.30 -38.32
N LYS A 89 17.28 -18.15 -38.76
CA LYS A 89 16.71 -18.84 -39.92
C LYS A 89 16.84 -18.09 -41.24
N GLN A 90 17.13 -16.78 -41.24
CA GLN A 90 17.16 -15.93 -42.42
C GLN A 90 18.46 -15.12 -42.51
N ALA A 91 19.49 -15.69 -43.14
CA ALA A 91 20.78 -15.05 -43.37
C ALA A 91 20.67 -13.70 -44.11
N HIS A 92 19.77 -13.59 -45.11
CA HIS A 92 19.60 -12.37 -45.90
C HIS A 92 18.93 -11.20 -45.12
N ALA A 93 18.26 -11.47 -44.00
CA ALA A 93 17.62 -10.46 -43.16
C ALA A 93 18.44 -10.11 -41.90
N ALA A 94 19.61 -10.72 -41.73
CA ALA A 94 20.39 -10.65 -40.49
C ALA A 94 20.77 -9.22 -40.08
N GLY A 95 21.17 -8.36 -41.03
CA GLY A 95 21.54 -6.96 -40.75
C GLY A 95 20.39 -6.13 -40.17
N ARG A 96 19.24 -6.09 -40.86
CA ARG A 96 18.05 -5.36 -40.39
C ARG A 96 17.51 -5.90 -39.06
N LEU A 97 17.55 -7.23 -38.88
CA LEU A 97 17.14 -7.85 -37.61
C LEU A 97 18.12 -7.54 -36.46
N SER A 98 19.41 -7.37 -36.76
CA SER A 98 20.41 -6.96 -35.76
C SER A 98 20.14 -5.56 -35.22
N GLU A 99 19.77 -4.61 -36.08
CA GLU A 99 19.39 -3.24 -35.67
C GLU A 99 18.14 -3.24 -34.77
N ILE A 100 17.10 -3.99 -35.17
CA ILE A 100 15.87 -4.12 -34.36
C ILE A 100 16.17 -4.74 -32.99
N LEU A 101 16.99 -5.79 -32.95
CA LEU A 101 17.38 -6.45 -31.70
C LEU A 101 18.18 -5.51 -30.79
N GLY A 102 19.12 -4.74 -31.33
CA GLY A 102 19.88 -3.75 -30.56
C GLY A 102 18.98 -2.65 -29.96
N ALA A 103 18.01 -2.16 -30.73
CA ALA A 103 17.03 -1.20 -30.22
C ALA A 103 16.14 -1.78 -29.12
N GLN A 104 15.69 -3.04 -29.26
CA GLN A 104 14.92 -3.74 -28.22
C GLN A 104 15.73 -3.95 -26.95
N GLU A 105 17.02 -4.25 -27.08
CA GLU A 105 17.91 -4.47 -25.94
C GLU A 105 18.15 -3.19 -25.15
N ALA A 106 18.42 -2.07 -25.83
CA ALA A 106 18.54 -0.76 -25.19
C ALA A 106 17.25 -0.38 -24.42
N GLU A 107 16.09 -0.65 -25.00
CA GLU A 107 14.79 -0.39 -24.37
C GLU A 107 14.50 -1.32 -23.18
N MET A 108 14.90 -2.60 -23.27
CA MET A 108 14.85 -3.56 -22.15
C MET A 108 15.72 -3.11 -20.98
N VAL A 109 16.92 -2.58 -21.24
CA VAL A 109 17.80 -2.02 -20.20
C VAL A 109 17.11 -0.85 -19.49
N ARG A 110 16.51 0.09 -20.23
CA ARG A 110 15.77 1.22 -19.64
C ARG A 110 14.60 0.75 -18.78
N LEU A 111 13.84 -0.23 -19.27
CA LEU A 111 12.69 -0.77 -18.56
C LEU A 111 13.11 -1.52 -17.27
N ASN A 112 14.21 -2.28 -17.32
CA ASN A 112 14.78 -2.94 -16.13
C ASN A 112 15.25 -1.91 -15.08
N LEU A 113 15.87 -0.81 -15.50
CA LEU A 113 16.27 0.27 -14.60
C LEU A 113 15.05 0.95 -13.95
N SER A 114 14.00 1.24 -14.73
CA SER A 114 12.73 1.78 -14.21
C SER A 114 12.10 0.85 -13.17
N LEU A 115 12.01 -0.44 -13.48
CA LEU A 115 11.49 -1.46 -12.55
C LEU A 115 12.32 -1.53 -11.26
N GLY A 116 13.65 -1.42 -11.36
CA GLY A 116 14.54 -1.38 -10.20
C GLY A 116 14.28 -0.18 -9.30
N LEU A 117 14.08 1.02 -9.89
CA LEU A 117 13.75 2.24 -9.15
C LEU A 117 12.38 2.12 -8.46
N ARG A 118 11.34 1.70 -9.19
CA ARG A 118 9.99 1.53 -8.62
C ARG A 118 9.94 0.51 -7.50
N ARG A 119 10.73 -0.57 -7.61
CA ARG A 119 10.83 -1.57 -6.56
C ARG A 119 11.40 -0.98 -5.26
N ARG A 120 12.46 -0.17 -5.36
CA ARG A 120 13.04 0.52 -4.19
C ARG A 120 12.04 1.50 -3.58
N GLU A 121 11.33 2.25 -4.43
CA GLU A 121 10.25 3.14 -3.99
C GLU A 121 9.15 2.38 -3.25
N LEU A 122 8.71 1.23 -3.81
CA LEU A 122 7.68 0.37 -3.21
C LEU A 122 8.13 -0.14 -1.84
N HIS A 123 9.37 -0.59 -1.72
CA HIS A 123 9.95 -1.04 -0.46
C HIS A 123 9.95 0.09 0.60
N LEU A 124 10.38 1.30 0.20
CA LEU A 124 10.38 2.47 1.08
C LEU A 124 8.96 2.87 1.52
N MET A 125 8.01 2.91 0.60
CA MET A 125 6.61 3.23 0.91
C MET A 125 5.97 2.18 1.80
N ALA A 126 6.18 0.89 1.54
CA ALA A 126 5.67 -0.20 2.37
C ALA A 126 6.25 -0.14 3.78
N THR A 127 7.55 0.13 3.91
CA THR A 127 8.21 0.30 5.21
C THR A 127 7.66 1.50 5.98
N ARG A 128 7.41 2.63 5.31
CA ARG A 128 6.79 3.81 5.92
C ARG A 128 5.36 3.52 6.37
N ALA A 129 4.58 2.81 5.56
CA ALA A 129 3.21 2.43 5.88
C ALA A 129 3.14 1.46 7.07
N LEU A 130 4.09 0.51 7.19
CA LEU A 130 4.21 -0.35 8.36
C LEU A 130 4.47 0.44 9.65
N ARG A 131 5.34 1.45 9.62
CA ARG A 131 5.54 2.33 10.79
C ARG A 131 4.29 3.14 11.16
N LEU A 132 3.49 3.56 10.18
CA LEU A 132 2.20 4.21 10.43
C LEU A 132 1.21 3.24 11.08
N CYS A 133 1.23 1.97 10.68
CA CYS A 133 0.45 0.90 11.28
C CYS A 133 0.83 0.69 12.76
N ASP A 134 2.14 0.66 13.08
CA ASP A 134 2.60 0.52 14.46
C ASP A 134 2.15 1.69 15.35
N LEU A 135 2.23 2.92 14.84
CA LEU A 135 1.71 4.10 15.52
C LEU A 135 0.21 3.98 15.74
N GLY A 136 -0.55 3.62 14.70
CA GLY A 136 -2.00 3.47 14.81
C GLY A 136 -2.40 2.39 15.82
N LEU A 137 -1.64 1.30 15.95
CA LEU A 137 -1.90 0.26 16.95
C LEU A 137 -1.65 0.77 18.38
N SER A 138 -0.61 1.56 18.59
CA SER A 138 -0.34 2.22 19.88
C SER A 138 -1.44 3.22 20.25
N LEU A 139 -1.94 3.98 19.28
CA LEU A 139 -3.06 4.90 19.45
C LEU A 139 -4.36 4.15 19.76
N SER A 140 -4.68 3.08 19.03
CA SER A 140 -5.84 2.21 19.32
C SER A 140 -5.80 1.68 20.75
N ARG A 141 -4.63 1.22 21.24
CA ARG A 141 -4.50 0.76 22.63
C ARG A 141 -4.72 1.88 23.63
N SER A 142 -4.16 3.06 23.38
CA SER A 142 -4.35 4.23 24.25
C SER A 142 -5.82 4.66 24.29
N ALA A 143 -6.49 4.65 23.13
CA ALA A 143 -7.92 4.92 23.03
C ALA A 143 -8.78 3.88 23.76
N LEU A 144 -8.38 2.61 23.80
CA LEU A 144 -9.09 1.58 24.58
C LEU A 144 -9.00 1.82 26.09
N ILE A 145 -7.85 2.32 26.57
CA ILE A 145 -7.69 2.73 27.97
C ILE A 145 -8.61 3.91 28.25
N GLU A 146 -8.57 4.94 27.41
CA GLU A 146 -9.42 6.13 27.56
C GLU A 146 -10.92 5.80 27.50
N ALA A 147 -11.30 4.82 26.67
CA ALA A 147 -12.67 4.32 26.60
C ALA A 147 -13.14 3.74 27.94
N ALA A 148 -12.27 3.11 28.74
CA ALA A 148 -12.64 2.60 30.05
C ALA A 148 -13.07 3.71 31.03
N TYR A 149 -12.65 4.96 30.79
CA TYR A 149 -12.97 6.13 31.60
C TYR A 149 -13.99 7.08 30.91
N GLY A 150 -14.38 6.82 29.67
CA GLY A 150 -15.14 7.73 28.79
C GLY A 150 -16.66 7.82 29.02
N GLY A 151 -17.18 7.29 30.13
CA GLY A 151 -18.60 7.37 30.49
C GLY A 151 -19.54 6.87 29.38
N GLU A 152 -20.57 7.65 29.05
CA GLU A 152 -21.57 7.29 28.01
C GLU A 152 -20.98 7.14 26.60
N SER A 153 -19.82 7.75 26.33
CA SER A 153 -19.15 7.69 25.03
C SER A 153 -18.15 6.54 24.89
N ALA A 154 -17.91 5.79 25.98
CA ALA A 154 -16.99 4.66 26.04
C ALA A 154 -17.22 3.57 24.95
N PRO A 155 -18.47 3.13 24.69
CA PRO A 155 -18.72 2.07 23.71
C PRO A 155 -18.34 2.49 22.29
N ALA A 156 -18.61 3.75 21.94
CA ALA A 156 -18.27 4.30 20.63
C ALA A 156 -16.76 4.37 20.42
N LEU A 157 -15.98 4.86 21.41
CA LEU A 157 -14.52 4.90 21.27
C LEU A 157 -13.94 3.50 21.09
N ARG A 158 -14.43 2.56 21.90
CA ARG A 158 -13.96 1.19 21.90
C ARG A 158 -14.19 0.53 20.54
N GLN A 159 -15.38 0.67 19.98
CA GLN A 159 -15.70 0.16 18.65
C GLN A 159 -14.76 0.74 17.57
N VAL A 160 -14.52 2.05 17.58
CA VAL A 160 -13.64 2.71 16.61
C VAL A 160 -12.19 2.23 16.76
N ALA A 161 -11.69 2.14 17.99
CA ALA A 161 -10.33 1.72 18.28
C ALA A 161 -10.08 0.24 17.90
N GLU A 162 -11.05 -0.64 18.16
CA GLU A 162 -11.02 -2.06 17.77
C GLU A 162 -11.06 -2.23 16.25
N GLN A 163 -11.96 -1.51 15.56
CA GLN A 163 -12.05 -1.55 14.10
C GLN A 163 -10.72 -1.12 13.46
N LEU A 164 -10.13 -0.01 13.94
CA LEU A 164 -8.83 0.44 13.43
C LEU A 164 -7.73 -0.60 13.65
N ALA A 165 -7.65 -1.21 14.83
CA ALA A 165 -6.65 -2.21 15.13
C ALA A 165 -6.77 -3.43 14.20
N GLN A 166 -7.99 -3.89 13.92
CA GLN A 166 -8.25 -4.98 12.98
C GLN A 166 -7.80 -4.62 11.56
N SER A 167 -8.15 -3.43 11.07
CA SER A 167 -7.71 -2.94 9.75
C SER A 167 -6.19 -2.86 9.65
N ILE A 168 -5.53 -2.28 10.67
CA ILE A 168 -4.07 -2.16 10.75
C ILE A 168 -3.38 -3.53 10.69
N HIS A 169 -3.91 -4.54 11.38
CA HIS A 169 -3.36 -5.89 11.32
C HIS A 169 -3.47 -6.52 9.93
N ALA A 170 -4.59 -6.30 9.23
CA ALA A 170 -4.76 -6.77 7.84
C ALA A 170 -3.76 -6.11 6.88
N VAL A 171 -3.52 -4.80 7.05
CA VAL A 171 -2.49 -4.05 6.30
C VAL A 171 -1.12 -4.64 6.55
N ALA A 172 -0.72 -4.73 7.81
CA ALA A 172 0.64 -5.11 8.17
C ALA A 172 0.99 -6.48 7.61
N ARG A 173 0.03 -7.42 7.62
CA ARG A 173 0.17 -8.73 7.00
C ARG A 173 0.36 -8.64 5.47
N THR A 174 -0.49 -7.85 4.81
CA THR A 174 -0.42 -7.66 3.34
C THR A 174 0.89 -7.00 2.93
N LEU A 175 1.30 -5.92 3.59
CA LEU A 175 2.55 -5.21 3.33
C LEU A 175 3.78 -6.05 3.66
N GLY A 176 3.72 -6.88 4.71
CA GLY A 176 4.75 -7.85 5.02
C GLY A 176 4.98 -8.83 3.86
N GLY A 177 3.89 -9.32 3.25
CA GLY A 177 3.94 -10.16 2.05
C GLY A 177 4.54 -9.42 0.84
N VAL A 178 4.09 -8.18 0.57
CA VAL A 178 4.64 -7.35 -0.52
C VAL A 178 6.14 -7.13 -0.36
N ARG A 179 6.58 -6.81 0.86
CA ARG A 179 8.00 -6.57 1.15
C ARG A 179 8.83 -7.83 0.92
N ALA A 180 8.37 -8.97 1.40
CA ALA A 180 9.04 -10.25 1.19
C ALA A 180 9.16 -10.60 -0.31
N GLU A 181 8.08 -10.46 -1.09
CA GLU A 181 8.11 -10.68 -2.55
C GLU A 181 9.06 -9.72 -3.28
N VAL A 182 9.17 -8.48 -2.79
CA VAL A 182 10.08 -7.47 -3.33
C VAL A 182 11.54 -7.79 -3.01
N GLU A 183 11.83 -8.25 -1.79
CA GLU A 183 13.16 -8.69 -1.35
C GLU A 183 13.61 -9.95 -2.09
N GLU A 184 12.76 -10.98 -2.17
CA GLU A 184 13.07 -12.26 -2.81
C GLU A 184 13.41 -12.13 -4.29
N ALA A 185 12.65 -11.33 -5.04
CA ALA A 185 12.94 -11.19 -6.47
C ALA A 185 13.98 -10.09 -6.77
N GLY A 186 14.59 -9.49 -5.74
CA GLY A 186 15.78 -8.63 -5.82
C GLY A 186 17.10 -9.31 -5.47
N ALA A 187 17.05 -10.51 -4.88
CA ALA A 187 18.17 -11.44 -4.72
C ALA A 187 18.34 -12.30 -5.98
#